data_AF-A0A818RI13-F1
#
_entry.id   AF-A0A818RI13-F1
#
_cell.length_a   1.000
_cell.length_b   1.000
_cell.length_c   1.000
_cell.angle_alpha   90.00
_cell.angle_beta   90.00
_cell.angle_gamma   90.00
#
_symmetry.space_group_name_H-M   'P 1'
#
loop_
_entity.id
_entity.type
_entity.pdbx_description
1 polymer ?
#
loop_
_entity_poly.entity_id
_entity_poly.type
_entity_poly.pdbx_seq_one_letter_code
_entity_poly.pdbx_strand_id
1 'polypeptide(L)'
;MPEIGSCTDETCDDELKELYECHCCLHLVCLYHLNGHVEIIKKNKQQIDKLRNKLNTIINTLQLIINEKLSTIKYEQNLIEQTKQILDVSSSSIDELEDIFEKIKQTIILNRSGKKKN
;
A
#
# COMPACT_ATOMS: atom_id res chain seq x y z
N MET A 1 -41.19 -32.13 19.51
CA MET A 1 -41.03 -32.97 18.30
C MET A 1 -41.17 -32.04 17.10
N PRO A 2 -40.34 -32.19 16.04
CA PRO A 2 -39.53 -31.09 15.51
C PRO A 2 -40.17 -30.32 14.35
N GLU A 3 -40.04 -29.00 14.37
CA GLU A 3 -40.13 -28.15 13.16
C GLU A 3 -38.69 -27.73 12.82
N ILE A 4 -38.01 -28.55 12.03
CA ILE A 4 -36.70 -28.23 11.47
C ILE A 4 -36.93 -27.60 10.10
N GLY A 5 -36.55 -26.33 9.98
CA GLY A 5 -36.06 -25.70 8.74
C GLY A 5 -36.98 -25.73 7.53
N SER A 6 -37.94 -24.81 7.46
CA SER A 6 -38.61 -24.45 6.20
C SER A 6 -37.68 -23.53 5.39
N CYS A 7 -37.15 -24.03 4.26
CA CYS A 7 -36.46 -23.21 3.26
C CYS A 7 -37.48 -22.41 2.44
N THR A 8 -38.03 -21.34 3.02
CA THR A 8 -38.95 -20.42 2.34
C THR A 8 -38.36 -19.05 2.03
N ASP A 9 -37.09 -18.80 2.36
CA ASP A 9 -36.43 -17.55 1.98
C ASP A 9 -36.08 -17.54 0.48
N GLU A 10 -36.54 -16.51 -0.22
CA GLU A 10 -36.32 -16.25 -1.66
C GLU A 10 -34.83 -16.08 -2.04
N THR A 11 -33.93 -16.03 -1.05
CA THR A 11 -32.47 -16.01 -1.23
C THR A 11 -31.82 -17.39 -1.16
N CYS A 12 -32.58 -18.47 -0.95
CA CYS A 12 -32.04 -19.83 -1.09
C CYS A 12 -31.81 -20.13 -2.57
N ASP A 13 -30.53 -20.25 -2.92
CA ASP A 13 -30.04 -20.80 -4.20
C ASP A 13 -30.79 -22.10 -4.53
N ASP A 14 -31.14 -22.33 -5.79
CA ASP A 14 -31.99 -23.47 -6.16
C ASP A 14 -31.33 -24.82 -5.81
N GLU A 15 -30.00 -24.88 -5.74
CA GLU A 15 -29.22 -26.03 -5.23
C GLU A 15 -29.42 -26.28 -3.71
N LEU A 16 -29.74 -25.24 -2.93
CA LEU A 16 -30.05 -25.34 -1.49
C LEU A 16 -31.51 -25.74 -1.24
N LYS A 17 -32.43 -25.45 -2.17
CA LYS A 17 -33.84 -25.90 -2.06
C LYS A 17 -33.98 -27.40 -2.27
N GLU A 18 -33.25 -27.98 -3.23
CA GLU A 18 -33.17 -29.43 -3.43
C GLU A 18 -32.62 -30.17 -2.17
N LEU A 19 -31.82 -29.48 -1.36
CA LEU A 19 -31.17 -30.00 -0.15
C LEU A 19 -32.17 -30.29 0.99
N TYR A 20 -33.30 -29.58 1.04
CA TYR A 20 -34.29 -29.67 2.12
C TYR A 20 -35.64 -30.26 1.72
N GLU A 21 -35.94 -30.41 0.42
CA GLU A 21 -37.22 -30.95 -0.09
C GLU A 21 -37.27 -32.49 -0.23
N CYS A 22 -36.35 -33.24 0.39
CA CYS A 22 -36.35 -34.71 0.26
C CYS A 22 -37.42 -35.39 1.16
N HIS A 23 -38.71 -35.18 0.84
CA HIS A 23 -39.82 -35.71 1.63
C HIS A 23 -40.31 -37.12 1.24
N CYS A 24 -39.74 -37.78 0.21
CA CYS A 24 -40.33 -39.03 -0.34
C CYS A 24 -39.37 -40.17 -0.74
N CYS A 25 -38.07 -40.17 -0.40
CA CYS A 25 -37.15 -41.11 -1.04
C CYS A 25 -36.70 -42.27 -0.11
N LEU A 26 -36.78 -43.52 -0.61
CA LEU A 26 -36.19 -44.70 0.02
C LEU A 26 -34.76 -44.40 0.50
N HIS A 27 -34.43 -44.73 1.75
CA HIS A 27 -33.15 -44.48 2.46
C HIS A 27 -31.88 -44.39 1.58
N LEU A 28 -31.76 -45.21 0.54
CA LEU A 28 -30.64 -45.24 -0.39
C LEU A 28 -30.44 -43.93 -1.19
N VAL A 29 -31.52 -43.27 -1.62
CA VAL A 29 -31.46 -42.01 -2.39
C VAL A 29 -31.03 -40.86 -1.47
N CYS A 30 -31.52 -40.83 -0.22
CA CYS A 30 -31.08 -39.86 0.77
C CYS A 30 -29.58 -39.99 1.09
N LEU A 31 -29.05 -41.22 1.17
CA LEU A 31 -27.61 -41.46 1.34
C LEU A 31 -26.77 -41.02 0.13
N TYR A 32 -27.29 -41.17 -1.09
CA TYR A 32 -26.63 -40.70 -2.31
C TYR A 32 -26.54 -39.16 -2.35
N HIS A 33 -27.63 -38.46 -2.02
CA HIS A 33 -27.62 -36.99 -1.93
C HIS A 33 -26.70 -36.49 -0.82
N LEU A 34 -26.71 -37.12 0.36
CA LEU A 34 -25.80 -36.77 1.46
C LEU A 34 -24.32 -36.88 1.03
N ASN A 35 -23.96 -37.96 0.31
CA ASN A 35 -22.62 -38.11 -0.26
C ASN A 35 -22.30 -37.03 -1.29
N GLY A 36 -23.27 -36.65 -2.13
CA GLY A 36 -23.15 -35.53 -3.05
C GLY A 36 -22.82 -34.21 -2.33
N HIS A 37 -23.56 -33.90 -1.26
CA HIS A 37 -23.31 -32.70 -0.45
C HIS A 37 -21.95 -32.72 0.24
N VAL A 38 -21.50 -33.87 0.75
CA VAL A 38 -20.16 -34.00 1.35
C VAL A 38 -19.06 -33.67 0.33
N GLU A 39 -19.19 -34.15 -0.91
CA GLU A 39 -18.24 -33.85 -1.97
C GLU A 39 -18.29 -32.38 -2.41
N ILE A 40 -19.48 -31.75 -2.45
CA ILE A 40 -19.60 -30.30 -2.72
C ILE A 40 -18.91 -29.49 -1.61
N ILE A 41 -19.18 -29.79 -0.34
CA ILE A 41 -18.54 -29.11 0.81
C ILE A 41 -17.02 -29.26 0.75
N LYS A 42 -16.52 -30.44 0.41
CA LYS A 42 -15.08 -30.70 0.25
C LYS A 42 -14.46 -29.88 -0.87
N LYS A 43 -15.12 -29.78 -2.03
CA LYS A 43 -14.68 -28.92 -3.14
C LYS A 43 -14.68 -27.45 -2.74
N ASN A 44 -15.74 -26.97 -2.09
CA ASN A 44 -15.84 -25.60 -1.63
C ASN A 44 -14.74 -25.27 -0.62
N LYS A 45 -14.45 -26.18 0.32
CA LYS A 45 -13.33 -26.02 1.26
C LYS A 45 -11.99 -25.88 0.53
N GLN A 46 -11.72 -26.70 -0.47
CA GLN A 46 -10.50 -26.59 -1.28
C GLN A 46 -10.42 -25.26 -2.04
N GLN A 47 -11.53 -24.74 -2.55
CA GLN A 47 -11.57 -23.43 -3.21
C GLN A 47 -11.30 -22.31 -2.21
N ILE A 48 -11.92 -22.35 -1.02
CA ILE A 48 -11.67 -21.39 0.06
C ILE A 48 -10.20 -21.39 0.46
N ASP A 49 -9.57 -22.57 0.62
CA ASP A 49 -8.14 -22.67 0.95
C ASP A 49 -7.26 -22.10 -0.16
N LYS A 50 -7.59 -22.33 -1.43
CA LYS A 50 -6.89 -21.71 -2.58
C LYS A 50 -7.02 -20.19 -2.56
N LEU A 51 -8.22 -19.65 -2.29
CA LEU A 51 -8.44 -18.20 -2.20
C LEU A 51 -7.69 -17.58 -1.03
N ARG A 52 -7.69 -18.24 0.14
CA ARG A 52 -6.93 -17.82 1.32
C ARG A 52 -5.43 -17.78 1.03
N ASN A 53 -4.90 -18.79 0.36
CA ASN A 53 -3.49 -18.81 -0.04
C ASN A 53 -3.16 -17.68 -1.01
N LYS A 54 -3.99 -17.44 -2.03
CA LYS A 54 -3.82 -16.30 -2.94
C LYS A 54 -3.83 -14.96 -2.20
N LEU A 55 -4.78 -14.78 -1.28
CA LEU A 55 -4.88 -13.58 -0.46
C LEU A 55 -3.62 -13.35 0.38
N ASN A 56 -3.10 -14.39 1.02
CA ASN A 56 -1.85 -14.31 1.79
C ASN A 56 -0.65 -13.93 0.91
N THR A 57 -0.55 -14.49 -0.29
CA THR A 57 0.50 -14.10 -1.25
C THR A 57 0.39 -12.62 -1.62
N ILE A 58 -0.82 -12.13 -1.93
CA ILE A 58 -1.06 -10.71 -2.26
C ILE A 58 -0.67 -9.81 -1.09
N ILE A 59 -1.06 -10.16 0.14
CA ILE A 59 -0.71 -9.39 1.35
C ILE A 59 0.81 -9.32 1.50
N ASN A 60 1.52 -10.44 1.38
CA ASN A 60 2.97 -10.47 1.48
C ASN A 60 3.64 -9.62 0.39
N THR A 61 3.16 -9.70 -0.85
CA THR A 61 3.65 -8.86 -1.94
C THR A 61 3.43 -7.38 -1.67
N LEU A 62 2.25 -6.99 -1.17
CA LEU A 62 1.96 -5.59 -0.81
C LEU A 62 2.87 -5.09 0.32
N GLN A 63 3.15 -5.93 1.33
CA GLN A 63 4.09 -5.59 2.39
C GLN A 63 5.50 -5.33 1.85
N LEU A 64 5.98 -6.15 0.91
CA LEU A 64 7.27 -5.94 0.26
C LEU A 64 7.31 -4.60 -0.49
N ILE A 65 6.28 -4.30 -1.28
CA ILE A 65 6.17 -3.04 -2.03
C ILE A 65 6.16 -1.85 -1.06
N ILE A 66 5.39 -1.92 0.03
CA ILE A 66 5.34 -0.86 1.05
C ILE A 66 6.73 -0.63 1.66
N ASN A 67 7.43 -1.70 2.03
CA ASN A 67 8.76 -1.61 2.62
C ASN A 67 9.77 -0.98 1.65
N GLU A 68 9.73 -1.36 0.38
CA GLU A 68 10.56 -0.76 -0.67
C GLU A 68 10.28 0.73 -0.81
N LYS A 69 9.00 1.13 -0.90
CA LYS A 69 8.61 2.53 -1.00
C LYS A 69 8.99 3.35 0.22
N LEU A 70 8.88 2.81 1.43
CA LEU A 70 9.36 3.47 2.64
C LEU A 70 10.87 3.70 2.61
N SER A 71 11.64 2.72 2.11
CA SER A 71 13.08 2.88 1.92
C SER A 71 13.41 3.97 0.89
N THR A 72 12.69 4.02 -0.23
CA THR A 72 12.85 5.07 -1.25
C THR A 72 12.57 6.46 -0.67
N ILE A 73 11.44 6.63 0.04
CA ILE A 73 11.08 7.91 0.67
C ILE A 73 12.17 8.35 1.65
N LYS A 74 12.69 7.44 2.47
CA LYS A 74 13.77 7.76 3.42
C LYS A 74 15.04 8.21 2.69
N TYR A 75 15.37 7.57 1.57
CA TYR A 75 16.51 7.98 0.75
C TYR A 75 16.31 9.37 0.14
N GLU A 76 15.13 9.65 -0.43
CA GLU A 76 14.79 10.96 -0.99
C GLU A 76 14.83 12.07 0.08
N GLN A 77 14.32 11.81 1.29
CA GLN A 77 14.41 12.73 2.42
C GLN A 77 15.86 13.07 2.78
N ASN A 78 16.75 12.08 2.76
CA ASN A 78 18.17 12.31 3.01
C ASN A 78 18.82 13.17 1.90
N LEU A 79 18.46 12.96 0.63
CA LEU A 79 18.93 13.81 -0.47
C LEU A 79 18.43 15.25 -0.34
N ILE A 80 17.17 15.45 0.05
CA ILE A 80 16.62 16.78 0.30
C ILE A 80 17.40 17.48 1.40
N GLU A 81 17.73 16.77 2.49
CA GLU A 81 18.48 17.34 3.60
C GLU A 81 19.91 17.72 3.19
N GLN A 82 20.60 16.86 2.44
CA GLN A 82 21.91 17.20 1.87
C GLN A 82 21.84 18.42 0.94
N THR A 83 20.78 18.52 0.14
CA THR A 83 20.58 19.66 -0.76
C THR A 83 20.39 20.97 0.01
N LYS A 84 19.66 20.94 1.14
CA LYS A 84 19.52 22.11 2.01
C LYS A 84 20.87 22.54 2.59
N GLN A 85 21.68 21.60 3.06
CA GLN A 85 23.01 21.91 3.59
C GLN A 85 23.90 22.57 2.52
N ILE A 86 23.85 22.09 1.28
CA ILE A 86 24.58 22.71 0.16
C ILE A 86 24.07 24.13 -0.11
N LEU A 87 22.75 24.34 -0.08
CA LEU A 87 22.13 25.65 -0.25
C LEU A 87 22.57 26.62 0.86
N ASP A 88 22.58 26.19 2.11
CA ASP A 88 22.99 27.00 3.25
C ASP A 88 24.46 27.46 3.13
N VAL A 89 25.36 26.52 2.80
CA VAL A 89 26.79 26.83 2.57
C VAL A 89 26.96 27.78 1.39
N SER A 90 26.19 27.55 0.32
CA SER A 90 26.24 28.40 -0.88
C SER A 90 25.74 29.81 -0.60
N SER A 91 24.67 29.94 0.20
CA SER A 91 24.14 31.24 0.64
C SER A 91 25.18 32.00 1.46
N SER A 92 25.78 31.35 2.45
CA SER A 92 26.86 31.96 3.26
C SER A 92 28.04 32.41 2.40
N SER A 93 28.40 31.60 1.39
CA SER A 93 29.49 31.95 0.46
C SER A 93 29.15 33.17 -0.41
N ILE A 94 27.88 33.32 -0.81
CA ILE A 94 27.40 34.49 -1.55
C ILE A 94 27.48 35.74 -0.67
N ASP A 95 27.01 35.66 0.58
CA ASP A 95 27.07 36.79 1.53
C ASP A 95 28.52 37.26 1.77
N GLU A 96 29.45 36.31 1.92
CA GLU A 96 30.89 36.61 2.04
C GLU A 96 31.46 37.30 0.79
N LEU A 97 31.06 36.85 -0.40
CA LEU A 97 31.49 37.46 -1.66
C LEU A 97 30.93 38.88 -1.80
N GLU A 98 29.69 39.13 -1.40
CA GLU A 98 29.08 40.46 -1.41
C GLU A 98 29.83 41.44 -0.50
N ASP A 99 30.20 41.02 0.71
CA ASP A 99 31.02 41.83 1.62
C ASP A 99 32.41 42.14 1.04
N ILE A 100 33.06 41.15 0.41
CA ILE A 100 34.34 41.35 -0.29
C ILE A 100 34.17 42.37 -1.43
N PHE A 101 33.11 42.26 -2.23
CA PHE A 101 32.84 43.19 -3.33
C PHE A 101 32.65 44.63 -2.83
N GLU A 102 31.90 44.83 -1.74
CA GLU A 102 31.73 46.16 -1.16
C GLU A 102 33.05 46.73 -0.59
N LYS A 103 33.88 45.90 0.06
CA LYS A 103 35.23 46.31 0.50
C LYS A 103 36.12 46.73 -0.67
N ILE A 104 36.11 45.97 -1.77
CA ILE A 104 36.86 46.31 -2.99
C ILE A 104 36.38 47.65 -3.56
N LYS A 105 35.06 47.84 -3.66
CA LYS A 105 34.45 49.05 -4.18
C LYS A 105 34.82 50.29 -3.35
N GLN A 106 34.75 50.19 -2.01
CA GLN A 106 35.20 51.25 -1.11
C GLN A 106 36.69 51.58 -1.30
N THR A 107 37.54 50.55 -1.40
CA THR A 107 38.99 50.71 -1.63
C THR A 107 39.26 51.43 -2.96
N ILE A 108 38.54 51.09 -4.03
CA ILE A 108 38.65 51.78 -5.33
C ILE A 108 38.25 53.26 -5.22
N ILE A 109 37.16 53.56 -4.51
CA ILE A 109 36.70 54.94 -4.29
C ILE A 109 37.76 55.76 -3.54
N LEU A 110 38.28 55.23 -2.44
CA LEU A 110 39.33 55.86 -1.64
C LEU A 110 40.57 56.16 -2.50
N ASN A 111 41.06 55.17 -3.26
CA ASN A 111 42.22 55.33 -4.14
C ASN A 111 42.01 56.36 -5.25
N ARG A 112 40.79 56.47 -5.81
CA ARG A 112 40.47 57.49 -6.83
C ARG A 112 40.35 58.89 -6.23
N SER A 113 39.83 59.00 -5.01
CA SER A 113 39.68 60.29 -4.32
C SER A 113 41.02 60.88 -3.86
N GLY A 114 41.98 60.03 -3.46
CA GLY A 114 43.32 60.45 -3.06
C GLY A 114 44.21 60.96 -4.21
N LYS A 115 43.96 60.52 -5.45
CA LYS A 115 44.73 60.95 -6.63
C LYS A 115 44.36 62.34 -7.19
N LYS A 116 43.27 62.96 -6.75
CA LYS A 116 42.80 64.27 -7.26
C LYS A 116 43.47 65.51 -6.62
N LYS A 117 44.47 65.34 -5.74
CA LYS A 117 45.04 66.44 -4.93
C LYS A 117 46.48 66.87 -5.28
N ASN A 118 47.09 66.37 -6.35
CA ASN A 118 48.39 66.86 -6.84
C ASN A 118 48.26 67.43 -8.25
#